data_AF-A0A0A3JVA5-F1
#
_entry.id   AF-A0A0A3JVA5-F1
#
_cell.length_a   1.000
_cell.length_b   1.000
_cell.length_c   1.000
_cell.angle_alpha   90.00
_cell.angle_beta   90.00
_cell.angle_gamma   90.00
#
_symmetry.space_group_name_H-M   'P 1'
#
loop_
_entity.id
_entity.type
_entity.pdbx_description
1 polymer ?
#
loop_
_entity_poly.entity_id
_entity_poly.type
_entity_poly.pdbx_seq_one_letter_code
_entity_poly.pdbx_strand_id
1 'polypeptide(L)'
;MKKSWLLPIVFFFLFIGTLIYFNYQNYKYGSRENREELLVAVMFDVIENRSITEEEVKDIEVFRSQAGVYPFFYNVQVTLNNGDRMLYRWSDKEKSNLSITDYPNENK
;
A
#
# COMPACT_ATOMS: atom_id res chain seq x y z
N MET A 1 42.87 -14.34 22.66
CA MET A 1 41.92 -14.68 21.58
C MET A 1 40.48 -14.90 22.11
N LYS A 2 39.86 -13.91 22.79
CA LYS A 2 38.50 -14.09 23.38
C LYS A 2 37.44 -13.09 22.89
N LYS A 3 37.80 -12.07 22.11
CA LYS A 3 36.85 -11.05 21.60
C LYS A 3 36.20 -11.41 20.25
N SER A 4 36.67 -12.46 19.56
CA SER A 4 36.15 -12.85 18.24
C SER A 4 34.75 -13.47 18.29
N TRP A 5 34.34 -14.03 19.44
CA TRP A 5 33.05 -14.72 19.55
C TRP A 5 31.85 -13.78 19.72
N LEU A 6 32.08 -12.50 20.02
CA LEU A 6 31.02 -11.50 20.11
C LEU A 6 30.52 -11.05 18.73
N LEU A 7 31.40 -11.04 17.73
CA LEU A 7 31.06 -10.68 16.35
C LEU A 7 29.92 -11.54 15.74
N PRO A 8 29.96 -12.88 15.78
CA PRO A 8 28.87 -13.68 15.23
C PRO A 8 27.55 -13.50 16.01
N ILE A 9 27.61 -13.19 17.31
CA ILE A 9 26.42 -12.90 18.12
C ILE A 9 25.77 -11.59 17.65
N VAL A 10 26.57 -10.54 17.42
CA VAL A 10 26.06 -9.28 16.88
C VAL A 10 25.45 -9.46 15.49
N PHE A 11 26.10 -10.22 14.60
CA PHE A 11 25.54 -10.53 13.29
C PHE A 11 24.24 -11.33 13.36
N PHE A 12 24.13 -12.26 14.32
CA PHE A 12 22.90 -13.01 14.55
C PHE A 12 21.73 -12.10 14.97
N PHE A 13 21.95 -11.15 15.88
CA PHE A 13 20.92 -10.20 16.26
C PHE A 13 20.56 -9.22 15.13
N LEU A 14 21.54 -8.77 14.34
CA LEU A 14 21.26 -7.96 13.15
C LEU A 14 20.41 -8.74 12.13
N PHE A 15 20.71 -10.02 11.92
CA PHE A 15 19.95 -10.88 11.03
C PHE A 15 18.50 -11.06 11.52
N ILE A 16 18.30 -11.34 12.81
CA ILE A 16 16.97 -11.41 13.42
C ILE A 16 16.23 -10.07 13.27
N GLY A 17 16.89 -8.95 13.56
CA GLY A 17 16.30 -7.62 13.42
C GLY A 17 15.82 -7.35 11.99
N THR A 18 16.60 -7.78 11.00
CA THR A 18 16.24 -7.69 9.58
C THR A 18 15.00 -8.53 9.27
N LEU A 19 14.94 -9.78 9.75
CA LEU A 19 13.77 -10.66 9.55
C LEU A 19 12.49 -10.11 10.20
N ILE A 20 12.60 -9.56 11.42
CA ILE A 20 11.48 -8.91 12.12
C ILE A 20 11.01 -7.69 11.33
N TYR A 21 11.94 -6.87 10.86
CA TYR A 21 11.62 -5.69 10.05
C TYR A 21 10.86 -6.08 8.78
N PHE A 22 11.35 -7.05 8.00
CA PHE A 22 10.65 -7.51 6.79
C PHE A 22 9.26 -8.08 7.09
N ASN A 23 9.11 -8.88 8.15
CA ASN A 23 7.80 -9.40 8.55
C ASN A 23 6.85 -8.29 8.99
N TYR A 24 7.34 -7.30 9.74
CA TYR A 24 6.54 -6.15 10.15
C TYR A 24 6.09 -5.30 8.96
N GLN A 25 6.96 -5.07 7.98
CA GLN A 25 6.62 -4.36 6.74
C GLN A 25 5.54 -5.12 5.96
N ASN A 26 5.68 -6.44 5.79
CA ASN A 26 4.67 -7.27 5.14
C ASN A 26 3.34 -7.29 5.91
N TYR A 27 3.39 -7.32 7.25
CA TYR A 27 2.21 -7.21 8.08
C TYR A 27 1.52 -5.85 7.92
N LYS A 28 2.29 -4.75 7.91
CA LYS A 28 1.76 -3.38 7.86
C LYS A 28 1.17 -3.03 6.49
N TYR A 29 1.86 -3.38 5.41
CA TYR A 29 1.51 -2.96 4.04
C TYR A 29 0.87 -4.07 3.20
N GLY A 30 0.78 -5.30 3.70
CA GLY A 30 0.39 -6.48 2.92
C GLY A 30 1.56 -7.06 2.13
N SER A 31 1.36 -8.22 1.50
CA SER A 31 2.35 -8.77 0.58
C SER A 31 2.54 -7.82 -0.60
N ARG A 32 3.76 -7.80 -1.16
CA ARG A 32 4.08 -7.04 -2.37
C ARG A 32 3.11 -7.37 -3.51
N GLU A 33 2.82 -8.66 -3.69
CA GLU A 33 1.88 -9.17 -4.69
C GLU A 33 0.49 -8.54 -4.54
N ASN A 34 -0.08 -8.51 -3.33
CA ASN A 34 -1.40 -7.91 -3.11
C ASN A 34 -1.40 -6.41 -3.45
N ARG A 35 -0.30 -5.70 -3.17
CA ARG A 35 -0.19 -4.27 -3.48
C ARG A 35 -0.13 -4.03 -4.99
N GLU A 36 0.68 -4.83 -5.70
CA GLU A 36 0.81 -4.72 -7.16
C GLU A 36 -0.52 -5.04 -7.85
N GLU A 37 -1.24 -6.07 -7.40
CA GLU A 37 -2.56 -6.43 -7.92
C GLU A 37 -3.58 -5.28 -7.77
N LEU A 38 -3.60 -4.63 -6.60
CA LEU A 38 -4.47 -3.48 -6.35
C LEU A 38 -4.09 -2.26 -7.21
N LEU A 39 -2.79 -1.99 -7.37
CA LEU A 39 -2.30 -0.90 -8.22
C LEU A 39 -2.70 -1.12 -9.68
N VAL A 40 -2.55 -2.35 -10.18
CA VAL A 40 -2.94 -2.70 -11.56
C VAL A 40 -4.45 -2.54 -11.74
N ALA A 41 -5.27 -3.03 -10.80
CA ALA A 41 -6.72 -2.90 -10.87
C ALA A 41 -7.18 -1.43 -10.90
N VAL A 42 -6.56 -0.57 -10.08
CA VAL A 42 -6.86 0.86 -10.04
C VAL A 42 -6.38 1.56 -11.31
N MET A 43 -5.16 1.27 -11.77
CA MET A 43 -4.65 1.87 -13.01
C MET A 43 -5.52 1.54 -14.21
N PHE A 44 -6.04 0.31 -14.28
CA PHE A 44 -6.97 -0.08 -15.32
C PHE A 44 -8.26 0.76 -15.26
N ASP A 45 -8.86 0.94 -14.08
CA ASP A 45 -10.06 1.77 -13.93
C ASP A 45 -9.82 3.25 -14.28
N VAL A 46 -8.70 3.80 -13.80
CA VAL A 46 -8.31 5.20 -14.03
C VAL A 46 -8.11 5.48 -15.52
N ILE A 47 -7.41 4.60 -16.24
CA ILE A 47 -7.15 4.78 -17.68
C ILE A 47 -8.37 4.43 -18.53
N GLU A 48 -8.95 3.25 -18.35
CA GLU A 48 -9.95 2.71 -19.28
C GLU A 48 -11.36 3.24 -18.98
N ASN A 49 -11.78 3.23 -17.71
CA ASN A 49 -13.16 3.60 -17.36
C ASN A 49 -13.31 5.10 -17.12
N ARG A 50 -12.28 5.74 -16.56
CA ARG A 50 -12.29 7.18 -16.24
C ARG A 50 -11.60 8.03 -17.29
N SER A 51 -10.89 7.43 -18.24
CA SER A 51 -10.18 8.13 -19.32
C SER A 51 -9.19 9.18 -18.82
N ILE A 52 -8.62 8.96 -17.63
CA ILE A 52 -7.61 9.83 -17.04
C ILE A 52 -6.24 9.37 -17.55
N THR A 53 -5.48 10.29 -18.12
CA THR A 53 -4.14 10.02 -18.63
C THR A 53 -3.11 9.95 -17.52
N GLU A 54 -2.00 9.26 -17.76
CA GLU A 54 -0.88 9.19 -16.81
C GLU A 54 -0.37 10.59 -16.44
N GLU A 55 -0.37 11.54 -17.39
CA GLU A 55 0.07 12.92 -17.19
C GLU A 55 -0.82 13.73 -16.23
N GLU A 56 -2.07 13.31 -16.03
CA GLU A 56 -3.00 13.94 -15.10
C GLU A 56 -2.86 13.39 -13.68
N VAL A 57 -2.25 12.21 -13.53
CA VAL A 57 -2.00 11.57 -12.24
C VAL A 57 -0.76 12.17 -11.60
N LYS A 58 -0.92 12.66 -10.38
CA LYS A 58 0.18 13.15 -9.57
C LYS A 58 0.84 12.02 -8.78
N ASP A 59 0.02 11.19 -8.15
CA ASP A 59 0.48 10.16 -7.22
C ASP A 59 -0.58 9.05 -7.01
N ILE A 60 -0.10 7.84 -6.72
CA ILE A 60 -0.94 6.67 -6.39
C ILE A 60 -0.35 5.95 -5.18
N GLU A 61 -1.10 5.94 -4.08
CA GLU A 61 -0.66 5.36 -2.82
C GLU A 61 -1.56 4.20 -2.39
N VAL A 62 -0.93 3.07 -2.03
CA VAL A 62 -1.62 1.94 -1.38
C VAL A 62 -1.39 2.00 0.11
N PHE A 63 -2.46 2.04 0.89
CA PHE A 63 -2.38 2.00 2.34
C PHE A 63 -3.48 1.15 2.95
N ARG A 64 -3.19 0.66 4.16
CA ARG A 64 -4.12 -0.14 4.94
C ARG A 64 -4.75 0.73 6.00
N SER A 65 -6.09 0.81 6.02
CA SER A 65 -6.78 1.52 7.09
C SER A 65 -6.66 0.74 8.39
N GLN A 66 -6.30 1.42 9.47
CA GLN A 66 -6.17 0.82 10.81
C GLN A 66 -7.53 0.52 11.47
N ALA A 67 -8.65 0.83 10.82
CA ALA A 67 -9.99 0.79 11.41
C ALA A 67 -10.59 -0.63 11.62
N GLY A 68 -9.81 -1.70 11.66
CA GLY A 68 -10.36 -3.03 11.88
C GLY A 68 -9.33 -4.13 12.12
N VAL A 69 -9.68 -5.04 13.04
CA VAL A 69 -9.12 -6.40 13.10
C VAL A 69 -9.55 -7.12 11.82
N TYR A 70 -8.71 -8.03 11.33
CA TYR A 70 -8.92 -8.84 10.11
C TYR A 70 -10.40 -9.17 9.78
N PRO A 71 -10.84 -9.05 8.51
CA PRO A 71 -10.05 -8.66 7.34
C PRO A 71 -9.82 -7.14 7.29
N PHE A 72 -8.66 -6.77 6.77
CA PHE A 72 -8.22 -5.37 6.73
C PHE A 72 -8.72 -4.68 5.47
N PHE A 73 -9.00 -3.37 5.56
CA PHE A 73 -9.34 -2.57 4.40
C PHE A 73 -8.07 -2.21 3.62
N TYR A 74 -7.95 -2.72 2.39
CA TYR A 74 -6.99 -2.20 1.43
C TYR A 74 -7.58 -0.93 0.82
N ASN A 75 -6.81 0.16 0.84
CA ASN A 75 -7.20 1.40 0.19
C ASN A 75 -6.14 1.79 -0.83
N VAL A 76 -6.58 2.30 -1.97
CA VAL A 76 -5.71 2.94 -2.95
C VAL A 76 -6.25 4.34 -3.18
N GLN A 77 -5.39 5.34 -3.00
CA GLN A 77 -5.73 6.72 -3.28
C GLN A 77 -4.97 7.16 -4.53
N VAL A 78 -5.72 7.71 -5.49
CA VAL A 78 -5.17 8.37 -6.67
C VAL A 78 -5.34 9.86 -6.47
N THR A 79 -4.25 10.61 -6.60
CA THR A 79 -4.27 12.07 -6.53
C THR A 79 -3.98 12.62 -7.91
N LEU A 80 -4.83 13.52 -8.40
CA LEU A 80 -4.65 14.18 -9.68
C LEU A 80 -3.89 15.50 -9.53
N ASN A 81 -3.31 15.98 -10.62
CA ASN A 81 -2.56 17.23 -10.66
C ASN A 81 -3.42 18.47 -10.33
N ASN A 82 -4.73 18.39 -10.59
CA ASN A 82 -5.70 19.43 -10.23
C ASN A 82 -6.10 19.41 -8.74
N GLY A 83 -5.59 18.46 -7.95
CA GLY A 83 -5.87 18.29 -6.53
C GLY A 83 -7.06 17.39 -6.19
N ASP A 84 -7.84 16.96 -7.18
CA ASP A 84 -8.92 15.98 -6.99
C ASP A 84 -8.32 14.63 -6.55
N ARG A 85 -9.07 13.89 -5.73
CA ARG A 85 -8.62 12.58 -5.21
C ARG A 85 -9.70 11.52 -5.41
N MET A 86 -9.27 10.30 -5.72
CA MET A 86 -10.15 9.14 -5.84
C MET A 86 -9.67 8.08 -4.85
N LEU A 87 -10.57 7.59 -4.01
CA LEU A 87 -10.29 6.56 -3.00
C LEU A 87 -11.00 5.27 -3.35
N TYR A 88 -10.23 4.24 -3.63
CA TYR A 88 -10.68 2.87 -3.84
C TYR A 88 -10.51 2.10 -2.54
N ARG A 89 -11.57 1.46 -2.05
CA ARG A 89 -11.57 0.70 -0.80
C ARG A 89 -12.12 -0.69 -1.01
N TRP A 90 -11.35 -1.69 -0.61
CA TRP A 90 -11.78 -3.08 -0.51
C TRP A 90 -12.00 -3.44 0.95
N SER A 91 -13.13 -4.09 1.23
CA SER A 91 -13.54 -4.41 2.61
C SER A 91 -13.17 -5.81 3.10
N ASP A 92 -12.63 -6.65 2.21
CA ASP A 92 -12.20 -8.00 2.56
C ASP A 92 -10.90 -8.41 1.84
N LYS A 93 -10.34 -9.55 2.26
CA LYS A 93 -9.14 -10.15 1.65
C LYS A 93 -9.41 -10.64 0.23
N GLU A 94 -10.65 -11.03 -0.06
CA GLU A 94 -11.06 -11.56 -1.36
C GLU A 94 -11.27 -10.46 -2.40
N LYS A 95 -11.14 -9.19 -1.98
CA LYS A 95 -11.34 -8.00 -2.82
C LYS A 95 -12.75 -7.98 -3.45
N SER A 96 -13.74 -8.57 -2.79
CA SER A 96 -15.06 -8.84 -3.37
C SER A 96 -15.95 -7.59 -3.45
N ASN A 97 -15.68 -6.60 -2.60
CA ASN A 97 -16.53 -5.43 -2.45
C ASN A 97 -15.69 -4.15 -2.51
N LEU A 98 -15.66 -3.58 -3.71
CA LEU A 98 -15.00 -2.32 -4.05
C LEU A 98 -15.96 -1.15 -3.84
N SER A 99 -15.57 -0.20 -2.99
CA SER A 99 -16.19 1.11 -2.86
C SER A 99 -15.24 2.16 -3.45
N ILE A 100 -15.75 3.00 -4.34
CA ILE A 100 -14.99 4.14 -4.91
C ILE A 100 -15.60 5.43 -4.38
N THR A 101 -14.77 6.36 -3.93
CA THR A 101 -15.21 7.67 -3.42
C THR A 101 -14.36 8.77 -4.03
N ASP A 102 -15.03 9.74 -4.67
CA ASP A 102 -14.40 10.89 -5.30
C ASP A 102 -14.43 12.09 -4.35
N TYR A 103 -13.27 12.71 -4.15
CA TYR A 103 -13.06 13.89 -3.33
C TYR A 103 -12.61 15.04 -4.26
N PRO A 104 -13.53 15.90 -4.72
CA PRO A 104 -13.16 17.04 -5.55
C PRO A 104 -12.34 18.04 -4.75
N ASN A 105 -11.42 18.75 -5.42
CA ASN A 105 -10.67 19.83 -4.80
C ASN A 105 -11.61 21.00 -4.45
N GLU A 106 -11.79 21.26 -3.16
CA GLU A 106 -12.68 22.31 -2.63
C GLU A 106 -12.18 23.74 -2.89
N ASN A 107 -10.97 23.92 -3.41
CA ASN A 107 -10.38 25.24 -3.71
C ASN A 107 -10.56 25.67 -5.19
N LYS A 108 -11.55 25.12 -5.91
CA LYS A 108 -11.89 25.50 -7.28
C LYS A 108 -12.86 26.69 -7.34
#